data_AF-A0A9N8M2N6-F1
#
_entry.id   AF-A0A9N8M2N6-F1
#
_cell.length_a   1.000
_cell.length_b   1.000
_cell.length_c   1.000
_cell.angle_alpha   90.00
_cell.angle_beta   90.00
_cell.angle_gamma   90.00
#
_symmetry.space_group_name_H-M   'P 1'
#
loop_
_entity.id
_entity.type
_entity.pdbx_description
1 polymer ?
#
loop_
_entity_poly.entity_id
_entity_poly.type
_entity_poly.pdbx_seq_one_letter_code
_entity_poly.pdbx_strand_id
1 'polypeptide(L)'
;MPEHAFRTTDIPSLSGKVVIITGANSGIGEASARMLALAGASRVYLACRSESRVREALERIRVWLGDAKKWKNDAPQAVSQGNGDADVKVDVEEIMGRLEWLPLDLSSLESVKTASETFKKKEDRLDILLNNAGVMSMPYTKTKEGLEIQVGTNVVGHYVFTMLLFPTLAATARLPEYQGTGRTVRVVQLSSVAHELMFKSQINGGWKDLEAINRQFKPEFLGTWIRYSKSKSGNILLANRVKALAEQNNLPISSASVHPGVVLTNLASGASLSYGRIMGRILEALLYPFRTTVEKGALTQLYACASPAFDDRKQNGAYLVPAGRVGKAASWAQDEAGEAGRELDAFVEAFAQQKIGIDIKTVLREDAQLSTL
;
A
#
# COMPACT_ATOMS: atom_id res chain seq x y z
N MET A 1 -20.75 16.55 17.72
CA MET A 1 -19.78 15.87 18.60
C MET A 1 -18.44 15.84 17.87
N PRO A 2 -17.29 16.04 18.54
CA PRO A 2 -16.00 15.87 17.87
C PRO A 2 -15.89 14.43 17.34
N GLU A 3 -15.43 14.30 16.10
CA GLU A 3 -15.27 13.02 15.42
C GLU A 3 -14.31 12.12 16.21
N HIS A 4 -14.73 10.90 16.59
CA HIS A 4 -13.85 9.96 17.28
C HIS A 4 -12.67 9.62 16.37
N ALA A 5 -11.46 9.97 16.81
CA ALA A 5 -10.22 9.66 16.09
C ALA A 5 -10.02 8.15 16.07
N PHE A 6 -9.72 7.58 14.90
CA PHE A 6 -9.52 6.14 14.76
C PHE A 6 -8.38 5.62 15.64
N ARG A 7 -8.63 4.50 16.30
CA ARG A 7 -7.67 3.74 17.10
C ARG A 7 -7.63 2.30 16.61
N THR A 8 -6.53 1.59 16.87
CA THR A 8 -6.43 0.16 16.55
C THR A 8 -7.45 -0.71 17.28
N THR A 9 -7.97 -0.24 18.41
CA THR A 9 -9.10 -0.85 19.12
C THR A 9 -10.41 -0.81 18.34
N ASP A 10 -10.50 0.02 17.30
CA ASP A 10 -11.66 0.12 16.40
C ASP A 10 -11.57 -0.90 15.25
N ILE A 11 -10.45 -1.64 15.12
CA ILE A 11 -10.30 -2.69 14.12
C ILE A 11 -11.21 -3.87 14.50
N PRO A 12 -12.18 -4.23 13.64
CA PRO A 12 -13.09 -5.34 13.90
C PRO A 12 -12.35 -6.67 13.78
N SER A 13 -13.04 -7.76 14.12
CA SER A 13 -12.53 -9.09 13.77
C SER A 13 -12.37 -9.23 12.26
N LEU A 14 -11.21 -9.73 11.86
CA LEU A 14 -10.85 -10.07 10.48
C LEU A 14 -10.88 -11.58 10.26
N SER A 15 -11.60 -12.34 11.09
CA SER A 15 -11.76 -13.79 10.91
C SER A 15 -12.20 -14.13 9.48
N GLY A 16 -11.56 -15.12 8.88
CA GLY A 16 -11.80 -15.50 7.49
C GLY A 16 -11.03 -14.69 6.46
N LYS A 17 -10.57 -13.47 6.78
CA LYS A 17 -10.00 -12.53 5.80
C LYS A 17 -8.56 -12.88 5.41
N VAL A 18 -8.24 -12.69 4.14
CA VAL A 18 -6.88 -12.80 3.58
C VAL A 18 -6.34 -11.43 3.21
N VAL A 19 -5.11 -11.16 3.63
CA VAL A 19 -4.47 -9.85 3.52
C VAL A 19 -3.12 -9.99 2.81
N ILE A 20 -2.82 -9.08 1.89
CA ILE A 20 -1.45 -8.86 1.37
C ILE A 20 -0.97 -7.47 1.76
N ILE A 21 0.26 -7.38 2.27
CA ILE A 21 0.93 -6.12 2.56
C ILE A 21 2.30 -6.12 1.88
N THR A 22 2.52 -5.21 0.94
CA THR A 22 3.84 -5.06 0.31
C THR A 22 4.80 -4.31 1.25
N GLY A 23 6.06 -4.75 1.35
CA GLY A 23 7.07 -4.07 2.19
C GLY A 23 6.81 -4.18 3.70
N ALA A 24 6.19 -5.27 4.14
CA ALA A 24 5.85 -5.54 5.54
C ALA A 24 7.00 -6.08 6.40
N ASN A 25 8.24 -6.03 5.91
CA ASN A 25 9.42 -6.49 6.65
C ASN A 25 10.06 -5.41 7.54
N SER A 26 9.46 -4.21 7.62
CA SER A 26 9.90 -3.13 8.52
C SER A 26 8.84 -2.02 8.63
N GLY A 27 9.00 -1.13 9.63
CA GLY A 27 8.27 0.13 9.73
C GLY A 27 6.75 -0.05 9.78
N ILE A 28 6.02 0.85 9.12
CA ILE A 28 4.56 0.87 9.13
C ILE A 28 3.93 -0.37 8.48
N GLY A 29 4.59 -1.00 7.51
CA GLY A 29 4.13 -2.24 6.90
C GLY A 29 4.14 -3.41 7.90
N GLU A 30 5.23 -3.56 8.66
CA GLU A 30 5.35 -4.57 9.73
C GLU A 30 4.34 -4.30 10.84
N ALA A 31 4.19 -3.04 11.25
CA ALA A 31 3.21 -2.65 12.26
C ALA A 31 1.77 -2.92 11.82
N SER A 32 1.45 -2.74 10.54
CA SER A 32 0.15 -3.15 10.01
C SER A 32 -0.01 -4.66 9.95
N ALA A 33 1.02 -5.42 9.55
CA ALA A 33 0.96 -6.88 9.49
C ALA A 33 0.63 -7.50 10.85
N ARG A 34 1.34 -7.09 11.92
CA ARG A 34 1.07 -7.61 13.27
C ARG A 34 -0.33 -7.24 13.77
N MET A 35 -0.81 -6.03 13.48
CA MET A 35 -2.14 -5.60 13.91
C MET A 35 -3.28 -6.33 13.19
N LEU A 36 -3.15 -6.55 11.87
CA LEU A 36 -4.15 -7.27 11.09
C LEU A 36 -4.16 -8.77 11.43
N ALA A 37 -2.99 -9.37 11.71
CA ALA A 37 -2.91 -10.75 12.20
C ALA A 37 -3.51 -10.90 13.60
N LEU A 38 -3.22 -9.95 14.51
CA LEU A 38 -3.81 -9.89 15.85
C LEU A 38 -5.33 -9.68 15.81
N ALA A 39 -5.84 -8.97 14.79
CA ALA A 39 -7.27 -8.78 14.56
C ALA A 39 -8.00 -10.04 14.03
N GLY A 40 -7.32 -11.15 13.82
CA GLY A 40 -7.97 -12.40 13.41
C GLY A 40 -7.88 -12.76 11.93
N ALA A 41 -7.14 -12.00 11.11
CA ALA A 41 -6.97 -12.35 9.69
C ALA A 41 -6.46 -13.79 9.54
N SER A 42 -7.13 -14.60 8.74
CA SER A 42 -6.76 -16.02 8.52
C SER A 42 -5.35 -16.15 7.93
N ARG A 43 -4.97 -15.20 7.08
CA ARG A 43 -3.66 -15.14 6.46
C ARG A 43 -3.25 -13.70 6.20
N VAL A 44 -2.01 -13.36 6.55
CA VAL A 44 -1.36 -12.08 6.27
C VAL A 44 -0.06 -12.34 5.53
N TYR A 45 -0.04 -12.03 4.24
CA TYR A 45 1.14 -12.15 3.39
C TYR A 45 2.03 -10.92 3.51
N LEU A 46 3.26 -11.12 3.99
CA LEU A 46 4.34 -10.13 3.96
C LEU A 46 5.01 -10.19 2.59
N ALA A 47 4.53 -9.39 1.64
CA ALA A 47 5.03 -9.40 0.27
C ALA A 47 6.31 -8.56 0.15
N CYS A 48 7.47 -9.23 0.18
CA CYS A 48 8.78 -8.58 0.34
C CYS A 48 9.87 -9.29 -0.48
N ARG A 49 10.86 -8.51 -0.92
CA ARG A 49 11.97 -9.02 -1.74
C ARG A 49 12.95 -9.93 -0.99
N SER A 50 13.25 -9.59 0.27
CA SER A 50 14.36 -10.19 1.02
C SER A 50 13.84 -11.15 2.07
N GLU A 51 14.09 -12.44 1.89
CA GLU A 51 13.72 -13.49 2.84
C GLU A 51 14.32 -13.22 4.23
N SER A 52 15.62 -12.93 4.30
CA SER A 52 16.32 -12.69 5.57
C SER A 52 15.67 -11.57 6.39
N ARG A 53 15.34 -10.45 5.74
CA ARG A 53 14.66 -9.33 6.41
C ARG A 53 13.22 -9.67 6.83
N VAL A 54 12.54 -10.55 6.11
CA VAL A 54 11.22 -11.03 6.52
C VAL A 54 11.34 -11.95 7.73
N ARG A 55 12.32 -12.85 7.76
CA ARG A 55 12.59 -13.70 8.94
C ARG A 55 12.90 -12.85 10.18
N GLU A 56 13.70 -11.80 10.03
CA GLU A 56 13.94 -10.82 11.11
C GLU A 56 12.66 -10.10 11.55
N ALA A 57 11.78 -9.73 10.62
CA ALA A 57 10.50 -9.11 10.95
C ALA A 57 9.56 -10.06 11.69
N LEU A 58 9.48 -11.32 11.26
CA LEU A 58 8.69 -12.35 11.95
C LEU A 58 9.18 -12.57 13.38
N GLU A 59 10.48 -12.57 13.62
CA GLU A 59 11.02 -12.67 14.99
C GLU A 59 10.66 -11.43 15.83
N ARG A 60 10.76 -10.21 15.26
CA ARG A 60 10.29 -9.00 15.95
C ARG A 60 8.80 -9.05 16.29
N ILE A 61 7.97 -9.58 15.38
CA ILE A 61 6.53 -9.74 15.61
C ILE A 61 6.28 -10.76 16.72
N ARG A 62 6.96 -11.92 16.72
CA ARG A 62 6.87 -12.92 17.79
C ARG A 62 7.22 -12.33 19.15
N VAL A 63 8.36 -11.62 19.25
CA VAL A 63 8.78 -10.94 20.49
C VAL A 63 7.78 -9.87 20.91
N TRP A 64 7.18 -9.15 19.97
CA TRP A 64 6.14 -8.16 20.27
C TRP A 64 4.85 -8.82 20.78
N LEU A 65 4.40 -9.92 20.16
CA LEU A 65 3.22 -10.68 20.60
C LEU A 65 3.41 -11.27 22.00
N GLY A 66 4.61 -11.75 22.33
CA GLY A 66 4.95 -12.30 23.64
C GLY A 66 4.98 -11.28 24.79
N ASP A 67 4.97 -9.97 24.50
CA ASP A 67 4.96 -8.90 25.50
C ASP A 67 3.67 -8.08 25.41
N ALA A 68 2.60 -8.59 26.03
CA ALA A 68 1.28 -7.96 26.03
C ALA A 68 1.29 -6.49 26.47
N LYS A 69 2.27 -6.04 27.28
CA LYS A 69 2.37 -4.63 27.69
C LYS A 69 2.58 -3.69 26.50
N LYS A 70 3.12 -4.18 25.39
CA LYS A 70 3.36 -3.41 24.16
C LYS A 70 2.12 -3.18 23.31
N TRP A 71 1.04 -3.95 23.52
CA TRP A 71 -0.08 -3.95 22.57
C TRP A 71 -1.47 -4.11 23.17
N LYS A 72 -1.61 -4.57 24.41
CA LYS A 72 -2.93 -4.83 25.03
C LYS A 72 -3.85 -3.61 25.04
N ASN A 73 -3.31 -2.41 25.23
CA ASN A 73 -4.08 -1.15 25.26
C ASN A 73 -4.51 -0.69 23.86
N ASP A 74 -3.94 -1.31 22.83
CA ASP A 74 -4.14 -1.01 21.42
C ASP A 74 -4.75 -2.24 20.70
N ALA A 75 -5.18 -3.27 21.43
CA ALA A 75 -5.62 -4.54 20.87
C ALA A 75 -6.92 -4.39 20.06
N PRO A 76 -7.02 -5.01 18.86
CA PRO A 76 -8.25 -5.05 18.08
C PRO A 76 -9.41 -5.72 18.82
N GLN A 77 -10.64 -5.50 18.34
CA GLN A 77 -11.86 -6.05 18.95
C GLN A 77 -11.88 -7.59 19.04
N ALA A 78 -11.16 -8.27 18.14
CA ALA A 78 -11.06 -9.74 18.13
C ALA A 78 -10.36 -10.29 19.37
N VAL A 79 -9.55 -9.49 20.06
CA VAL A 79 -8.85 -9.91 21.26
C VAL A 79 -9.76 -9.64 22.46
N SER A 80 -10.29 -10.71 23.07
CA SER A 80 -11.14 -10.60 24.25
C SER A 80 -10.39 -9.92 25.39
N GLN A 81 -10.90 -8.77 25.86
CA GLN A 81 -10.44 -8.23 27.13
C GLN A 81 -11.13 -9.01 28.25
N GLY A 82 -10.38 -9.92 28.88
CA GLY A 82 -10.82 -10.51 30.15
C GLY A 82 -11.06 -9.39 31.18
N ASN A 83 -11.86 -9.67 32.20
CA ASN A 83 -12.14 -8.71 33.28
C ASN A 83 -10.84 -8.37 34.06
N GLY A 84 -10.10 -7.36 33.60
CA GLY A 84 -8.90 -6.83 34.25
C GLY A 84 -7.70 -6.67 33.31
N ASP A 85 -6.94 -5.59 33.50
CA ASP A 85 -5.77 -5.18 32.70
C ASP A 85 -4.60 -6.20 32.65
N ALA A 86 -4.66 -7.33 33.35
CA ALA A 86 -3.54 -8.23 33.56
C ALA A 86 -3.53 -9.51 32.70
N ASP A 87 -4.65 -9.92 32.08
CA ASP A 87 -4.81 -11.30 31.59
C ASP A 87 -5.09 -11.46 30.09
N VAL A 88 -4.90 -10.43 29.26
CA VAL A 88 -5.02 -10.60 27.80
C VAL A 88 -3.85 -11.45 27.30
N LYS A 89 -4.11 -12.76 27.09
CA LYS A 89 -3.20 -13.72 26.49
C LYS A 89 -3.71 -14.09 25.10
N VAL A 90 -2.80 -14.12 24.15
CA VAL A 90 -3.03 -14.65 22.80
C VAL A 90 -2.15 -15.87 22.60
N ASP A 91 -2.60 -16.80 21.75
CA ASP A 91 -1.74 -17.85 21.26
C ASP A 91 -0.77 -17.24 20.23
N VAL A 92 0.48 -17.06 20.65
CA VAL A 92 1.53 -16.47 19.81
C VAL A 92 1.78 -17.33 18.59
N GLU A 93 1.81 -18.65 18.73
CA GLU A 93 2.12 -19.55 17.61
C GLU A 93 0.96 -19.65 16.64
N GLU A 94 -0.28 -19.56 17.12
CA GLU A 94 -1.45 -19.41 16.24
C GLU A 94 -1.34 -18.14 15.39
N ILE A 95 -1.04 -16.99 16.00
CA ILE A 95 -0.92 -15.71 15.26
C ILE A 95 0.29 -15.74 14.32
N MET A 96 1.43 -16.27 14.75
CA MET A 96 2.59 -16.45 13.89
C MET A 96 2.28 -17.39 12.72
N GLY A 97 1.46 -18.41 12.96
CA GLY A 97 0.94 -19.33 11.96
C GLY A 97 0.02 -18.69 10.91
N ARG A 98 -0.41 -17.43 11.08
CA ARG A 98 -1.16 -16.63 10.09
C ARG A 98 -0.26 -15.75 9.21
N LEU A 99 1.01 -15.54 9.58
CA LEU A 99 1.93 -14.67 8.85
C LEU A 99 2.73 -15.50 7.84
N GLU A 100 2.72 -15.10 6.57
CA GLU A 100 3.38 -15.83 5.51
C GLU A 100 4.22 -14.92 4.61
N TRP A 101 5.40 -15.38 4.19
CA TRP A 101 6.22 -14.64 3.25
C TRP A 101 5.74 -14.86 1.81
N LEU A 102 5.50 -13.77 1.08
CA LEU A 102 5.33 -13.78 -0.37
C LEU A 102 6.55 -13.12 -1.03
N PRO A 103 7.40 -13.85 -1.77
CA PRO A 103 8.55 -13.27 -2.46
C PRO A 103 8.09 -12.25 -3.51
N LEU A 104 8.43 -10.97 -3.31
CA LEU A 104 8.01 -9.89 -4.22
C LEU A 104 9.07 -8.78 -4.30
N ASP A 105 9.67 -8.63 -5.46
CA ASP A 105 10.45 -7.45 -5.85
C ASP A 105 9.66 -6.58 -6.82
N LEU A 106 9.09 -5.48 -6.33
CA LEU A 106 8.32 -4.53 -7.14
C LEU A 106 9.16 -3.80 -8.20
N SER A 107 10.50 -3.88 -8.12
CA SER A 107 11.40 -3.36 -9.15
C SER A 107 11.68 -4.36 -10.27
N SER A 108 10.98 -5.51 -10.30
CA SER A 108 11.03 -6.50 -11.39
C SER A 108 9.65 -7.02 -11.73
N LEU A 109 9.22 -6.81 -12.97
CA LEU A 109 7.87 -7.20 -13.40
C LEU A 109 7.70 -8.73 -13.45
N GLU A 110 8.78 -9.47 -13.71
CA GLU A 110 8.76 -10.93 -13.64
C GLU A 110 8.55 -11.43 -12.20
N SER A 111 9.14 -10.74 -11.22
CA SER A 111 8.89 -11.05 -9.80
C SER A 111 7.44 -10.74 -9.42
N VAL A 112 6.87 -9.64 -9.93
CA VAL A 112 5.46 -9.28 -9.72
C VAL A 112 4.52 -10.35 -10.28
N LYS A 113 4.76 -10.80 -11.51
CA LYS A 113 4.03 -11.90 -12.13
C LYS A 113 4.09 -13.17 -11.27
N THR A 114 5.30 -13.62 -10.96
CA THR A 114 5.55 -14.84 -10.18
C THR A 114 4.86 -14.78 -8.80
N ALA A 115 4.91 -13.62 -8.13
CA ALA A 115 4.25 -13.43 -6.84
C ALA A 115 2.73 -13.55 -6.96
N SER A 116 2.13 -12.93 -8.00
CA SER A 116 0.68 -13.01 -8.24
C SER A 116 0.22 -14.45 -8.52
N GLU A 117 0.98 -15.21 -9.32
CA GLU A 117 0.69 -16.62 -9.61
C GLU A 117 0.87 -17.50 -8.37
N THR A 118 1.90 -17.23 -7.57
CA THR A 118 2.16 -17.96 -6.32
C THR A 118 1.02 -17.75 -5.32
N PHE A 119 0.54 -16.51 -5.18
CA PHE A 119 -0.60 -16.20 -4.34
C PHE A 119 -1.88 -16.90 -4.84
N LYS A 120 -2.21 -16.77 -6.14
CA LYS A 120 -3.41 -17.39 -6.73
C LYS A 120 -3.42 -18.93 -6.71
N LYS A 121 -2.26 -19.57 -6.55
CA LYS A 121 -2.15 -21.03 -6.34
C LYS A 121 -2.52 -21.46 -4.92
N LYS A 122 -2.46 -20.54 -3.95
CA LYS A 122 -2.69 -20.80 -2.53
C LYS A 122 -4.03 -20.27 -2.03
N GLU A 123 -4.49 -19.16 -2.60
CA GLU A 123 -5.66 -18.42 -2.15
C GLU A 123 -6.61 -18.16 -3.31
N ASP A 124 -7.89 -18.37 -3.07
CA ASP A 124 -9.00 -18.01 -3.95
C ASP A 124 -9.65 -16.67 -3.54
N ARG A 125 -9.21 -16.09 -2.42
CA ARG A 125 -9.73 -14.85 -1.85
C ARG A 125 -8.64 -13.85 -1.50
N LEU A 126 -8.97 -12.56 -1.58
CA LEU A 126 -8.15 -11.44 -1.14
C LEU A 126 -9.06 -10.31 -0.68
N ASP A 127 -9.05 -10.02 0.62
CA ASP A 127 -9.96 -9.07 1.25
C ASP A 127 -9.32 -7.68 1.43
N ILE A 128 -7.99 -7.65 1.64
CA ILE A 128 -7.22 -6.42 1.84
C ILE A 128 -5.91 -6.52 1.04
N LEU A 129 -5.72 -5.60 0.10
CA LEU A 129 -4.44 -5.35 -0.56
C LEU A 129 -3.88 -4.00 -0.12
N LEU A 130 -2.81 -4.02 0.66
CA LEU A 130 -2.10 -2.83 1.11
C LEU A 130 -0.78 -2.68 0.33
N ASN A 131 -0.80 -1.81 -0.68
CA ASN A 131 0.37 -1.41 -1.45
C ASN A 131 1.19 -0.38 -0.66
N ASN A 132 1.94 -0.89 0.32
CA ASN A 132 2.71 -0.10 1.29
C ASN A 132 4.18 0.10 0.90
N ALA A 133 4.77 -0.83 0.14
CA ALA A 133 6.19 -0.75 -0.21
C ALA A 133 6.54 0.53 -0.96
N GLY A 134 7.76 1.00 -0.80
CA GLY A 134 8.28 2.06 -1.65
C GLY A 134 9.75 2.30 -1.43
N VAL A 135 10.33 3.06 -2.36
CA VAL A 135 11.66 3.65 -2.26
C VAL A 135 11.54 5.16 -2.35
N MET A 136 12.43 5.87 -1.66
CA MET A 136 12.39 7.32 -1.52
C MET A 136 13.78 7.91 -1.69
N SER A 137 13.85 9.06 -2.35
CA SER A 137 15.09 9.84 -2.51
C SER A 137 16.23 9.00 -3.08
N MET A 138 15.94 8.13 -4.05
CA MET A 138 16.95 7.29 -4.69
C MET A 138 17.72 8.09 -5.77
N PRO A 139 19.03 7.83 -5.94
CA PRO A 139 19.77 8.33 -7.08
C PRO A 139 19.09 7.92 -8.39
N TYR A 140 19.23 8.72 -9.45
CA TYR A 140 18.71 8.36 -10.75
C TYR A 140 19.31 7.03 -11.24
N THR A 141 18.47 6.01 -11.27
CA THR A 141 18.76 4.69 -11.83
C THR A 141 17.45 4.09 -12.34
N LYS A 142 17.55 2.92 -12.99
CA LYS A 142 16.41 2.25 -13.60
C LYS A 142 16.23 0.82 -13.05
N THR A 143 15.00 0.34 -13.09
CA THR A 143 14.67 -1.08 -12.91
C THR A 143 15.29 -1.92 -14.03
N LYS A 144 15.23 -3.25 -13.90
CA LYS A 144 15.71 -4.17 -14.95
C LYS A 144 15.01 -3.94 -16.29
N GLU A 145 13.73 -3.59 -16.26
CA GLU A 145 12.91 -3.36 -17.45
C GLU A 145 13.10 -1.95 -18.05
N GLY A 146 13.85 -1.08 -17.36
CA GLY A 146 14.24 0.24 -17.82
C GLY A 146 13.36 1.40 -17.33
N LEU A 147 12.60 1.23 -16.25
CA LEU A 147 11.80 2.29 -15.63
C LEU A 147 12.60 3.03 -14.56
N GLU A 148 12.42 4.33 -14.40
CA GLU A 148 12.97 5.10 -13.28
C GLU A 148 12.66 4.43 -11.95
N ILE A 149 13.66 4.26 -11.09
CA ILE A 149 13.56 3.32 -9.96
C ILE A 149 12.42 3.63 -8.97
N GLN A 150 12.09 4.90 -8.73
CA GLN A 150 11.04 5.27 -7.79
C GLN A 150 9.66 5.11 -8.42
N VAL A 151 9.47 5.51 -9.67
CA VAL A 151 8.20 5.31 -10.40
C VAL A 151 7.96 3.83 -10.70
N GLY A 152 8.99 3.12 -11.17
CA GLY A 152 8.94 1.70 -11.46
C GLY A 152 8.57 0.87 -10.23
N THR A 153 9.21 1.12 -9.09
CA THR A 153 8.94 0.39 -7.85
C THR A 153 7.62 0.82 -7.19
N ASN A 154 7.41 2.12 -7.00
CA ASN A 154 6.29 2.60 -6.19
C ASN A 154 4.97 2.56 -6.95
N VAL A 155 4.98 2.70 -8.27
CA VAL A 155 3.77 2.83 -9.12
C VAL A 155 3.62 1.63 -10.04
N VAL A 156 4.52 1.43 -11.00
CA VAL A 156 4.30 0.43 -12.07
C VAL A 156 4.26 -1.00 -11.52
N GLY A 157 5.19 -1.36 -10.63
CA GLY A 157 5.18 -2.68 -9.97
C GLY A 157 3.89 -2.94 -9.19
N HIS A 158 3.41 -1.94 -8.43
CA HIS A 158 2.15 -2.04 -7.71
C HIS A 158 0.94 -2.07 -8.63
N TYR A 159 0.93 -1.27 -9.69
CA TYR A 159 -0.15 -1.26 -10.68
C TYR A 159 -0.31 -2.66 -11.28
N VAL A 160 0.77 -3.23 -11.81
CA VAL A 160 0.74 -4.57 -12.40
C VAL A 160 0.31 -5.57 -11.34
N PHE A 161 0.89 -5.55 -10.15
CA PHE A 161 0.54 -6.49 -9.07
C PHE A 161 -0.95 -6.42 -8.71
N THR A 162 -1.50 -5.22 -8.55
CA THR A 162 -2.92 -5.01 -8.25
C THR A 162 -3.81 -5.52 -9.38
N MET A 163 -3.49 -5.24 -10.65
CA MET A 163 -4.32 -5.70 -11.77
C MET A 163 -4.27 -7.21 -11.96
N LEU A 164 -3.14 -7.87 -11.72
CA LEU A 164 -3.04 -9.34 -11.77
C LEU A 164 -3.82 -10.05 -10.66
N LEU A 165 -4.06 -9.36 -9.54
CA LEU A 165 -4.84 -9.82 -8.40
C LEU A 165 -6.30 -9.34 -8.43
N PHE A 166 -6.66 -8.44 -9.34
CA PHE A 166 -7.99 -7.85 -9.41
C PHE A 166 -9.10 -8.89 -9.63
N PRO A 167 -8.94 -9.93 -10.46
CA PRO A 167 -9.93 -11.01 -10.54
C PRO A 167 -10.21 -11.68 -9.19
N THR A 168 -9.18 -11.91 -8.37
CA THR A 168 -9.34 -12.48 -7.01
C THR A 168 -10.02 -11.48 -6.06
N LEU A 169 -9.67 -10.20 -6.12
CA LEU A 169 -10.36 -9.13 -5.38
C LEU A 169 -11.85 -9.06 -5.76
N ALA A 170 -12.16 -9.16 -7.05
CA ALA A 170 -13.53 -9.14 -7.57
C ALA A 170 -14.33 -10.37 -7.14
N ALA A 171 -13.76 -11.58 -7.24
CA ALA A 171 -14.38 -12.79 -6.72
C ALA A 171 -14.68 -12.69 -5.22
N THR A 172 -13.73 -12.16 -4.45
CA THR A 172 -13.90 -11.93 -3.00
C THR A 172 -15.02 -10.92 -2.72
N ALA A 173 -15.08 -9.82 -3.47
CA ALA A 173 -16.10 -8.79 -3.32
C ALA A 173 -17.52 -9.31 -3.65
N ARG A 174 -17.66 -10.41 -4.40
CA ARG A 174 -18.95 -11.06 -4.68
C ARG A 174 -19.42 -12.00 -3.57
N LEU A 175 -18.59 -12.28 -2.56
CA LEU A 175 -19.00 -13.13 -1.44
C LEU A 175 -20.16 -12.53 -0.64
N PRO A 176 -21.04 -13.35 -0.03
CA PRO A 176 -22.23 -12.87 0.69
C PRO A 176 -21.95 -11.83 1.78
N GLU A 177 -20.78 -11.89 2.42
CA GLU A 177 -20.36 -10.93 3.47
C GLU A 177 -20.14 -9.50 2.96
N TYR A 178 -19.99 -9.30 1.65
CA TYR A 178 -19.86 -7.99 1.01
C TYR A 178 -21.13 -7.53 0.27
N GLN A 179 -22.03 -8.46 -0.04
CA GLN A 179 -23.23 -8.17 -0.82
C GLN A 179 -24.33 -7.56 0.05
N GLY A 180 -24.70 -6.30 -0.24
CA GLY A 180 -25.78 -5.59 0.47
C GLY A 180 -25.45 -5.19 1.92
N THR A 181 -24.23 -5.46 2.41
CA THR A 181 -23.82 -5.17 3.79
C THR A 181 -23.26 -3.76 3.98
N GLY A 182 -22.98 -3.05 2.88
CA GLY A 182 -22.26 -1.78 2.88
C GLY A 182 -20.78 -1.89 3.21
N ARG A 183 -20.25 -3.10 3.41
CA ARG A 183 -18.81 -3.36 3.57
C ARG A 183 -18.18 -3.62 2.22
N THR A 184 -16.88 -3.34 2.11
CA THR A 184 -16.15 -3.55 0.86
C THR A 184 -14.80 -4.22 1.07
N VAL A 185 -14.34 -4.94 0.05
CA VAL A 185 -12.94 -5.34 -0.10
C VAL A 185 -12.08 -4.07 -0.22
N ARG A 186 -10.87 -4.09 0.34
CA ARG A 186 -10.01 -2.89 0.46
C ARG A 186 -8.76 -2.97 -0.41
N VAL A 187 -8.52 -1.93 -1.19
CA VAL A 187 -7.24 -1.72 -1.88
C VAL A 187 -6.66 -0.36 -1.47
N VAL A 188 -5.52 -0.37 -0.79
CA VAL A 188 -4.96 0.85 -0.16
C VAL A 188 -3.58 1.15 -0.73
N GLN A 189 -3.38 2.39 -1.19
CA GLN A 189 -2.15 2.86 -1.81
C GLN A 189 -1.38 3.80 -0.88
N LEU A 190 -0.15 3.45 -0.49
CA LEU A 190 0.66 4.33 0.35
C LEU A 190 1.29 5.48 -0.46
N SER A 191 0.69 6.66 -0.35
CA SER A 191 1.17 7.91 -0.92
C SER A 191 1.98 8.72 0.10
N SER A 192 2.09 10.04 -0.09
CA SER A 192 2.82 10.98 0.78
C SER A 192 2.41 12.41 0.48
N VAL A 193 2.50 13.32 1.47
CA VAL A 193 2.43 14.78 1.23
C VAL A 193 3.45 15.26 0.18
N ALA A 194 4.51 14.49 -0.08
CA ALA A 194 5.45 14.77 -1.14
C ALA A 194 4.83 14.85 -2.54
N HIS A 195 3.64 14.30 -2.77
CA HIS A 195 2.91 14.46 -4.02
C HIS A 195 2.51 15.93 -4.30
N GLU A 196 2.46 16.79 -3.26
CA GLU A 196 2.17 18.23 -3.36
C GLU A 196 3.45 19.08 -3.47
N LEU A 197 4.60 18.56 -3.04
CA LEU A 197 5.76 19.37 -2.69
C LEU A 197 6.46 20.08 -3.87
N MET A 198 6.20 19.73 -5.14
CA MET A 198 7.02 20.26 -6.25
C MET A 198 6.24 20.53 -7.56
N PHE A 199 6.67 21.58 -8.27
CA PHE A 199 6.35 22.05 -9.63
C PHE A 199 5.27 21.31 -10.43
N LYS A 200 4.03 21.83 -10.38
CA LYS A 200 2.86 21.41 -11.16
C LYS A 200 3.19 21.13 -12.64
N SER A 201 4.02 21.94 -13.29
CA SER A 201 4.36 21.76 -14.72
C SER A 201 5.28 20.57 -15.03
N GLN A 202 5.95 19.99 -14.04
CA GLN A 202 6.88 18.87 -14.23
C GLN A 202 6.28 17.50 -13.86
N ILE A 203 5.20 17.50 -13.06
CA ILE A 203 4.53 16.31 -12.55
C ILE A 203 3.13 16.11 -13.17
N ASN A 204 2.49 17.18 -13.66
CA ASN A 204 1.20 17.07 -14.33
C ASN A 204 1.36 16.38 -15.71
N GLY A 205 0.67 15.26 -15.88
CA GLY A 205 0.80 14.39 -17.06
C GLY A 205 2.16 13.69 -17.16
N GLY A 206 2.45 13.14 -18.34
CA GLY A 206 3.71 12.46 -18.60
C GLY A 206 3.72 11.02 -18.10
N TRP A 207 2.56 10.37 -18.11
CA TRP A 207 2.45 8.93 -17.94
C TRP A 207 2.42 8.20 -19.30
N LYS A 208 2.22 8.95 -20.39
CA LYS A 208 2.06 8.47 -21.76
C LYS A 208 3.17 7.55 -22.31
N ASP A 209 4.43 7.73 -21.91
CA ASP A 209 5.56 7.05 -22.53
C ASP A 209 6.77 6.88 -21.60
N LEU A 210 7.70 6.02 -22.04
CA LEU A 210 8.88 5.67 -21.28
C LEU A 210 9.83 6.86 -21.08
N GLU A 211 9.87 7.82 -22.00
CA GLU A 211 10.69 9.03 -21.87
C GLU A 211 10.17 9.91 -20.72
N ALA A 212 8.87 10.13 -20.67
CA ALA A 212 8.22 10.91 -19.63
C ALA A 212 8.31 10.25 -18.25
N ILE A 213 8.24 8.92 -18.19
CA ILE A 213 8.48 8.15 -16.96
C ILE A 213 9.95 8.25 -16.51
N ASN A 214 10.88 8.14 -17.46
CA ASN A 214 12.32 8.15 -17.20
C ASN A 214 12.94 9.53 -17.11
N ARG A 215 12.16 10.60 -17.18
CA ARG A 215 12.69 11.96 -17.21
C ARG A 215 13.60 12.21 -16.01
N GLN A 216 14.86 12.50 -16.31
CA GLN A 216 15.82 12.95 -15.32
C GLN A 216 15.69 14.47 -15.15
N PHE A 217 15.82 14.92 -13.90
CA PHE A 217 15.73 16.34 -13.54
C PHE A 217 17.05 16.76 -12.90
N LYS A 218 17.58 17.89 -13.33
CA LYS A 218 18.78 18.50 -12.76
C LYS A 218 18.42 19.81 -12.05
N PRO A 219 19.11 20.16 -10.95
CA PRO A 219 20.16 19.38 -10.29
C PRO A 219 19.59 18.15 -9.56
N GLU A 220 20.37 17.06 -9.46
CA GLU A 220 19.89 15.75 -8.96
C GLU A 220 19.33 15.84 -7.53
N PHE A 221 19.82 16.78 -6.73
CA PHE A 221 19.34 16.94 -5.36
C PHE A 221 17.86 17.35 -5.27
N LEU A 222 17.37 18.13 -6.24
CA LEU A 222 15.95 18.42 -6.45
C LEU A 222 15.28 17.33 -7.29
N GLY A 223 16.02 16.81 -8.27
CA GLY A 223 15.49 15.85 -9.23
C GLY A 223 14.98 14.56 -8.61
N THR A 224 15.66 14.03 -7.59
CA THR A 224 15.18 12.84 -6.87
C THR A 224 13.83 13.08 -6.18
N TRP A 225 13.60 14.28 -5.62
CA TRP A 225 12.32 14.64 -5.00
C TRP A 225 11.21 14.85 -6.01
N ILE A 226 11.51 15.40 -7.20
CA ILE A 226 10.52 15.50 -8.29
C ILE A 226 10.07 14.11 -8.73
N ARG A 227 11.00 13.17 -8.90
CA ARG A 227 10.68 11.77 -9.27
C ARG A 227 9.92 11.05 -8.15
N TYR A 228 10.28 11.30 -6.89
CA TYR A 228 9.53 10.77 -5.75
C TYR A 228 8.11 11.33 -5.69
N SER A 229 7.94 12.65 -5.86
CA SER A 229 6.65 13.33 -5.90
C SER A 229 5.75 12.80 -7.02
N LYS A 230 6.32 12.59 -8.22
CA LYS A 230 5.64 11.90 -9.33
C LYS A 230 5.19 10.50 -8.93
N SER A 231 6.07 9.71 -8.31
CA SER A 231 5.71 8.36 -7.85
C SER A 231 4.55 8.36 -6.84
N LYS A 232 4.50 9.35 -5.93
CA LYS A 232 3.45 9.49 -4.92
C LYS A 232 2.14 10.06 -5.47
N SER A 233 2.21 10.88 -6.52
CA SER A 233 1.04 11.23 -7.34
C SER A 233 0.50 10.00 -8.08
N GLY A 234 1.37 9.16 -8.63
CA GLY A 234 0.99 7.90 -9.28
C GLY A 234 0.30 6.90 -8.35
N ASN A 235 0.64 6.88 -7.06
CA ASN A 235 -0.10 6.08 -6.07
C ASN A 235 -1.55 6.56 -5.89
N ILE A 236 -1.81 7.87 -5.99
CA ILE A 236 -3.16 8.43 -5.92
C ILE A 236 -3.92 8.09 -7.20
N LEU A 237 -3.28 8.23 -8.37
CA LEU A 237 -3.87 7.81 -9.65
C LEU A 237 -4.28 6.33 -9.61
N LEU A 238 -3.39 5.43 -9.17
CA LEU A 238 -3.71 4.00 -9.04
C LEU A 238 -4.90 3.77 -8.08
N ALA A 239 -5.01 4.52 -6.98
CA ALA A 239 -6.18 4.43 -6.11
C ALA A 239 -7.48 4.77 -6.86
N ASN A 240 -7.45 5.85 -7.65
CA ASN A 240 -8.58 6.29 -8.46
C ASN A 240 -8.91 5.30 -9.59
N ARG A 241 -7.91 4.66 -10.22
CA ARG A 241 -8.13 3.63 -11.26
C ARG A 241 -8.81 2.40 -10.69
N VAL A 242 -8.36 1.90 -9.53
CA VAL A 242 -9.01 0.76 -8.87
C VAL A 242 -10.45 1.09 -8.48
N LYS A 243 -10.71 2.31 -7.98
CA LYS A 243 -12.07 2.80 -7.73
C LYS A 243 -12.92 2.77 -9.01
N ALA A 244 -12.43 3.37 -10.08
CA ALA A 244 -13.15 3.44 -11.35
C ALA A 244 -13.46 2.04 -11.90
N LEU A 245 -12.50 1.11 -11.83
CA LEU A 245 -12.68 -0.27 -12.28
C LEU A 245 -13.74 -1.01 -11.45
N ALA A 246 -13.72 -0.82 -10.13
CA ALA A 246 -14.71 -1.40 -9.23
C ALA A 246 -16.12 -0.85 -9.49
N GLU A 247 -16.26 0.47 -9.64
CA GLU A 247 -17.54 1.14 -9.91
C GLU A 247 -18.12 0.71 -11.26
N GLN A 248 -17.30 0.66 -12.31
CA GLN A 248 -17.71 0.20 -13.63
C GLN A 248 -18.28 -1.24 -13.60
N ASN A 249 -17.74 -2.08 -12.72
CA ASN A 249 -18.14 -3.47 -12.60
C ASN A 249 -19.13 -3.73 -11.45
N ASN A 250 -19.66 -2.68 -10.80
CA ASN A 250 -20.57 -2.77 -9.65
C ASN A 250 -20.05 -3.66 -8.52
N LEU A 251 -18.75 -3.62 -8.25
CA LEU A 251 -18.11 -4.43 -7.21
C LEU A 251 -18.04 -3.64 -5.89
N PRO A 252 -18.34 -4.25 -4.75
CA PRO A 252 -18.10 -3.65 -3.43
C PRO A 252 -16.61 -3.72 -3.09
N ILE A 253 -15.80 -2.99 -3.86
CA ILE A 253 -14.37 -2.76 -3.63
C ILE A 253 -14.20 -1.26 -3.42
N SER A 254 -13.60 -0.88 -2.30
CA SER A 254 -13.16 0.50 -2.08
C SER A 254 -11.66 0.62 -2.20
N SER A 255 -11.23 1.74 -2.77
CA SER A 255 -9.83 2.08 -2.94
C SER A 255 -9.52 3.45 -2.37
N ALA A 256 -8.38 3.61 -1.71
CA ALA A 256 -7.96 4.88 -1.15
C ALA A 256 -6.43 5.04 -1.22
N SER A 257 -6.00 6.30 -1.16
CA SER A 257 -4.58 6.64 -1.02
C SER A 257 -4.33 7.25 0.36
N VAL A 258 -3.20 6.93 0.97
CA VAL A 258 -2.93 7.29 2.37
C VAL A 258 -1.55 7.91 2.55
N HIS A 259 -1.48 8.98 3.34
CA HIS A 259 -0.23 9.56 3.83
C HIS A 259 -0.06 9.22 5.32
N PRO A 260 1.06 8.55 5.70
CA PRO A 260 1.26 8.07 7.07
C PRO A 260 1.84 9.14 8.02
N GLY A 261 2.02 10.39 7.57
CA GLY A 261 2.88 11.35 8.27
C GLY A 261 4.37 11.13 7.96
N VAL A 262 5.25 11.85 8.67
CA VAL A 262 6.71 11.72 8.53
C VAL A 262 7.18 10.61 9.47
N VAL A 263 7.19 9.36 9.00
CA VAL A 263 7.66 8.22 9.81
C VAL A 263 9.16 8.01 9.57
N LEU A 264 9.96 8.10 10.63
CA LEU A 264 11.38 7.73 10.55
C LEU A 264 11.49 6.20 10.39
N THR A 265 11.79 5.76 9.16
CA THR A 265 11.99 4.35 8.81
C THR A 265 13.26 4.21 7.98
N ASN A 266 13.64 2.98 7.64
CA ASN A 266 14.77 2.67 6.76
C ASN A 266 14.67 3.31 5.36
N LEU A 267 13.52 3.89 4.98
CA LEU A 267 13.34 4.71 3.76
C LEU A 267 14.31 5.91 3.70
N ALA A 268 14.82 6.39 4.83
CA ALA A 268 15.82 7.47 4.87
C ALA A 268 17.19 7.08 4.27
N SER A 269 17.45 5.79 4.06
CA SER A 269 18.71 5.31 3.45
C SER A 269 18.94 5.87 2.04
N GLY A 270 17.88 6.11 1.26
CA GLY A 270 17.98 6.73 -0.07
C GLY A 270 18.59 8.13 -0.03
N ALA A 271 18.23 8.95 0.96
CA ALA A 271 18.80 10.28 1.13
C ALA A 271 20.32 10.21 1.36
N SER A 272 20.79 9.24 2.15
CA SER A 272 22.23 9.02 2.33
C SER A 272 22.94 8.58 1.05
N LEU A 273 22.27 7.84 0.17
CA LEU A 273 22.79 7.44 -1.14
C LEU A 273 22.83 8.61 -2.14
N SER A 274 21.81 9.48 -2.12
CA SER A 274 21.69 10.61 -3.05
C SER A 274 22.53 11.83 -2.66
N TYR A 275 22.70 12.09 -1.37
CA TYR A 275 23.36 13.30 -0.87
C TYR A 275 24.71 13.03 -0.20
N GLY A 276 25.08 11.76 -0.03
CA GLY A 276 26.17 11.36 0.84
C GLY A 276 25.79 11.43 2.32
N ARG A 277 26.58 10.77 3.18
CA ARG A 277 26.25 10.57 4.60
C ARG A 277 26.07 11.86 5.40
N ILE A 278 26.87 12.89 5.12
CA ILE A 278 26.85 14.15 5.88
C ILE A 278 25.56 14.93 5.57
N MET A 279 25.29 15.18 4.29
CA MET A 279 24.10 15.94 3.88
C MET A 279 22.80 15.14 4.12
N GLY A 280 22.85 13.81 3.99
CA GLY A 280 21.74 12.93 4.38
C GLY A 280 21.35 13.10 5.86
N ARG A 281 22.33 13.19 6.78
CA ARG A 281 22.09 13.44 8.21
C ARG A 281 21.54 14.83 8.49
N ILE A 282 21.99 15.86 7.75
CA ILE A 282 21.44 17.22 7.87
C ILE A 282 19.95 17.21 7.50
N LEU A 283 19.60 16.60 6.37
CA LEU A 283 18.21 16.49 5.93
C LEU A 283 17.36 15.69 6.91
N GLU A 284 17.88 14.59 7.46
CA GLU A 284 17.21 13.80 8.50
C GLU A 284 16.95 14.65 9.76
N ALA A 285 17.94 15.44 10.20
CA ALA A 285 17.79 16.34 11.35
C ALA A 285 16.74 17.43 11.11
N LEU A 286 16.64 17.96 9.87
CA LEU A 286 15.62 18.95 9.51
C LEU A 286 14.19 18.39 9.53
N LEU A 287 14.01 17.12 9.15
CA LEU A 287 12.70 16.45 9.15
C LEU A 287 12.30 15.93 10.54
N TYR A 288 13.27 15.78 11.45
CA TYR A 288 13.08 15.22 12.80
C TYR A 288 11.97 15.88 13.64
N PRO A 289 11.77 17.22 13.65
CA PRO A 289 10.70 17.85 14.41
C PRO A 289 9.29 17.44 13.99
N PHE A 290 9.12 16.99 12.74
CA PHE A 290 7.82 16.59 12.18
C PHE A 290 7.54 15.09 12.30
N ARG A 291 8.44 14.35 12.96
CA ARG A 291 8.36 12.88 12.98
C ARG A 291 7.17 12.35 13.77
N THR A 292 6.64 11.22 13.32
CA THR A 292 5.68 10.39 14.06
C THR A 292 6.27 9.00 14.33
N THR A 293 5.68 8.27 15.27
CA THR A 293 6.09 6.87 15.55
C THR A 293 5.57 5.93 14.46
N VAL A 294 6.16 4.74 14.38
CA VAL A 294 5.71 3.69 13.44
C VAL A 294 4.25 3.32 13.71
N GLU A 295 3.87 3.14 14.98
CA GLU A 295 2.52 2.79 15.40
C GLU A 295 1.51 3.87 14.97
N LYS A 296 1.82 5.15 15.23
CA LYS A 296 0.97 6.27 14.84
C LYS A 296 0.89 6.42 13.31
N GLY A 297 1.99 6.19 12.60
CA GLY A 297 2.01 6.25 11.14
C GLY A 297 1.18 5.13 10.49
N ALA A 298 1.13 3.96 11.11
CA ALA A 298 0.33 2.83 10.64
C ALA A 298 -1.18 3.04 10.82
N LEU A 299 -1.62 3.96 11.68
CA LEU A 299 -3.06 4.20 11.94
C LEU A 299 -3.83 4.59 10.68
N THR A 300 -3.27 5.44 9.82
CA THR A 300 -3.97 5.90 8.61
C THR A 300 -4.23 4.76 7.63
N GLN A 301 -3.24 3.87 7.42
CA GLN A 301 -3.42 2.72 6.53
C GLN A 301 -4.29 1.64 7.17
N LEU A 302 -4.18 1.41 8.48
CA LEU A 302 -5.07 0.49 9.20
C LEU A 302 -6.53 0.95 9.18
N TYR A 303 -6.77 2.26 9.27
CA TYR A 303 -8.10 2.84 9.10
C TYR A 303 -8.68 2.50 7.73
N ALA A 304 -7.93 2.79 6.66
CA ALA A 304 -8.35 2.50 5.29
C ALA A 304 -8.53 1.00 5.03
N CYS A 305 -7.69 0.15 5.64
CA CYS A 305 -7.71 -1.29 5.44
C CYS A 305 -8.82 -2.02 6.20
N ALA A 306 -9.23 -1.55 7.38
CA ALA A 306 -10.05 -2.39 8.26
C ALA A 306 -11.19 -1.65 8.98
N SER A 307 -11.21 -0.33 8.99
CA SER A 307 -12.26 0.39 9.73
C SER A 307 -13.61 0.31 9.01
N PRO A 308 -14.69 -0.10 9.72
CA PRO A 308 -16.05 0.02 9.20
C PRO A 308 -16.42 1.49 8.94
N ALA A 309 -15.89 2.42 9.75
CA ALA A 309 -16.17 3.84 9.61
C ALA A 309 -15.71 4.43 8.27
N PHE A 310 -14.76 3.78 7.57
CA PHE A 310 -14.38 4.19 6.22
C PHE A 310 -15.55 4.01 5.23
N ASP A 311 -16.28 2.88 5.28
CA ASP A 311 -17.48 2.69 4.43
C ASP A 311 -18.63 3.58 4.90
N ASP A 312 -18.83 3.68 6.21
CA ASP A 312 -19.95 4.44 6.79
C ASP A 312 -19.88 5.91 6.38
N ARG A 313 -18.65 6.43 6.28
CA ARG A 313 -18.34 7.79 5.84
C ARG A 313 -18.20 7.92 4.31
N LYS A 314 -18.43 6.84 3.55
CA LYS A 314 -18.38 6.78 2.09
C LYS A 314 -17.06 7.31 1.51
N GLN A 315 -15.93 6.87 2.06
CA GLN A 315 -14.62 7.42 1.74
C GLN A 315 -13.91 6.74 0.55
N ASN A 316 -14.63 6.01 -0.29
CA ASN A 316 -14.06 5.42 -1.50
C ASN A 316 -13.47 6.52 -2.40
N GLY A 317 -12.19 6.39 -2.78
CA GLY A 317 -11.42 7.38 -3.54
C GLY A 317 -10.78 8.48 -2.70
N ALA A 318 -10.93 8.47 -1.38
CA ALA A 318 -10.35 9.51 -0.53
C ALA A 318 -8.80 9.45 -0.51
N TYR A 319 -8.20 10.63 -0.39
CA TYR A 319 -6.82 10.78 0.07
C TYR A 319 -6.84 11.03 1.58
N LEU A 320 -6.31 10.08 2.34
CA LEU A 320 -6.33 10.11 3.80
C LEU A 320 -4.99 10.61 4.36
N VAL A 321 -5.06 11.47 5.37
CA VAL A 321 -3.92 12.03 6.09
C VAL A 321 -3.91 11.51 7.54
N PRO A 322 -2.86 11.80 8.35
CA PRO A 322 -2.74 11.25 9.70
C PRO A 322 -4.01 11.27 10.54
N ALA A 323 -4.23 10.15 11.24
CA ALA A 323 -5.44 9.78 11.99
C ALA A 323 -6.68 9.46 11.12
N GLY A 324 -6.48 9.04 9.86
CA GLY A 324 -7.58 8.59 8.99
C GLY A 324 -8.49 9.72 8.51
N ARG A 325 -8.03 10.98 8.59
CA ARG A 325 -8.81 12.14 8.18
C ARG A 325 -8.76 12.30 6.67
N VAL A 326 -9.85 12.76 6.07
CA VAL A 326 -9.86 13.11 4.64
C VAL A 326 -9.02 14.37 4.44
N GLY A 327 -7.96 14.25 3.65
CA GLY A 327 -7.14 15.36 3.18
C GLY A 327 -7.51 15.77 1.76
N LYS A 328 -6.77 16.74 1.22
CA LYS A 328 -6.92 17.19 -0.17
C LYS A 328 -5.69 16.80 -0.95
N ALA A 329 -5.83 15.89 -1.91
CA ALA A 329 -4.75 15.59 -2.84
C ALA A 329 -4.50 16.79 -3.78
N ALA A 330 -3.31 16.86 -4.39
CA ALA A 330 -3.02 17.82 -5.43
C ALA A 330 -3.96 17.64 -6.64
N SER A 331 -4.36 18.74 -7.30
CA SER A 331 -5.38 18.70 -8.37
C SER A 331 -5.01 17.77 -9.53
N TRP A 332 -3.73 17.67 -9.88
CA TRP A 332 -3.24 16.77 -10.94
C TRP A 332 -3.26 15.29 -10.55
N ALA A 333 -3.27 14.99 -9.25
CA ALA A 333 -3.35 13.63 -8.74
C ALA A 333 -4.81 13.22 -8.44
N GLN A 334 -5.68 14.19 -8.13
CA GLN A 334 -7.13 13.96 -8.07
C GLN A 334 -7.66 13.50 -9.43
N ASP A 335 -7.13 14.06 -10.51
CA ASP A 335 -7.40 13.65 -11.89
C ASP A 335 -8.90 13.55 -12.18
N GLU A 336 -9.64 14.63 -11.91
CA GLU A 336 -11.10 14.68 -12.06
C GLU A 336 -11.57 14.31 -13.48
N ALA A 337 -10.78 14.66 -14.51
CA ALA A 337 -11.05 14.30 -15.91
C ALA A 337 -10.60 12.86 -16.27
N GLY A 338 -9.86 12.19 -15.39
CA GLY A 338 -9.31 10.85 -15.57
C GLY A 338 -8.22 10.72 -16.64
N GLU A 339 -7.64 11.83 -17.10
CA GLU A 339 -6.71 11.84 -18.24
C GLU A 339 -5.36 11.23 -17.85
N ALA A 340 -4.78 11.66 -16.73
CA ALA A 340 -3.49 11.14 -16.28
C ALA A 340 -3.59 9.66 -15.90
N GLY A 341 -4.72 9.25 -15.33
CA GLY A 341 -5.05 7.87 -15.04
C GLY A 341 -5.14 7.01 -16.31
N ARG A 342 -5.85 7.46 -17.35
CA ARG A 342 -5.92 6.74 -18.64
C ARG A 342 -4.56 6.67 -19.34
N GLU A 343 -3.74 7.72 -19.26
CA GLU A 343 -2.35 7.67 -19.75
C GLU A 343 -1.54 6.60 -19.02
N LEU A 344 -1.65 6.55 -17.69
CA LEU A 344 -0.96 5.56 -16.87
C LEU A 344 -1.38 4.13 -17.23
N ASP A 345 -2.69 3.88 -17.36
CA ASP A 345 -3.21 2.57 -17.76
C ASP A 345 -2.64 2.14 -19.11
N ALA A 346 -2.80 2.98 -20.14
CA ALA A 346 -2.35 2.65 -21.49
C ALA A 346 -0.84 2.37 -21.53
N PHE A 347 -0.05 3.16 -20.81
CA PHE A 347 1.38 2.94 -20.69
C PHE A 347 1.71 1.62 -20.00
N VAL A 348 1.15 1.37 -18.81
CA VAL A 348 1.50 0.17 -18.02
C VAL A 348 1.02 -1.11 -18.72
N GLU A 349 -0.15 -1.10 -19.33
CA GLU A 349 -0.67 -2.21 -20.13
C GLU A 349 0.27 -2.55 -21.30
N ALA A 350 0.62 -1.56 -22.13
CA ALA A 350 1.53 -1.76 -23.24
C ALA A 350 2.92 -2.21 -22.77
N PHE A 351 3.41 -1.63 -21.67
CA PHE A 351 4.72 -1.94 -21.12
C PHE A 351 4.77 -3.35 -20.52
N ALA A 352 3.74 -3.79 -19.78
CA ALA A 352 3.64 -5.14 -19.24
C ALA A 352 3.56 -6.19 -20.36
N GLN A 353 2.74 -5.93 -21.39
CA GLN A 353 2.65 -6.81 -22.56
C GLN A 353 4.01 -6.93 -23.25
N GLN A 354 4.71 -5.81 -23.45
CA GLN A 354 6.01 -5.80 -24.11
C GLN A 354 7.10 -6.51 -23.28
N LYS A 355 7.13 -6.30 -21.95
CA LYS A 355 8.26 -6.71 -21.10
C LYS A 355 8.13 -8.10 -20.51
N ILE A 356 6.91 -8.52 -20.18
CA ILE A 356 6.65 -9.81 -19.52
C ILE A 356 5.55 -10.64 -20.21
N GLY A 357 5.09 -10.20 -21.38
CA GLY A 357 4.11 -10.92 -22.19
C GLY A 357 2.72 -11.00 -21.56
N ILE A 358 2.39 -10.11 -20.61
CA ILE A 358 1.09 -10.09 -19.97
C ILE A 358 0.19 -9.01 -20.55
N ASP A 359 -0.95 -9.42 -21.09
CA ASP A 359 -2.04 -8.53 -21.44
C ASP A 359 -2.97 -8.37 -20.24
N ILE A 360 -2.84 -7.24 -19.55
CA ILE A 360 -3.65 -6.92 -18.37
C ILE A 360 -5.15 -6.91 -18.71
N LYS A 361 -5.55 -6.49 -19.93
CA LYS A 361 -6.97 -6.50 -20.32
C LYS A 361 -7.49 -7.92 -20.44
N THR A 362 -6.68 -8.83 -20.95
CA THR A 362 -7.03 -10.25 -21.00
C THR A 362 -7.14 -10.82 -19.59
N VAL A 363 -6.18 -10.54 -18.69
CA VAL A 363 -6.25 -10.98 -17.27
C VAL A 363 -7.52 -10.49 -16.58
N LEU A 364 -7.91 -9.23 -16.81
CA LEU A 364 -9.15 -8.70 -16.24
C LEU A 364 -10.38 -9.42 -16.82
N ARG A 365 -10.38 -9.81 -18.10
CA ARG A 365 -11.49 -10.52 -18.76
C ARG A 365 -11.53 -12.02 -18.50
N GLU A 366 -10.49 -12.63 -17.92
CA GLU A 366 -10.51 -14.04 -17.50
C GLU A 366 -11.66 -14.31 -16.52
N ASP A 367 -12.01 -13.31 -15.70
CA ASP A 367 -13.32 -13.24 -15.07
C ASP A 367 -14.33 -12.71 -16.10
N ALA A 368 -15.16 -13.59 -16.65
CA ALA A 368 -16.14 -13.27 -17.69
C ALA A 368 -17.16 -12.18 -17.28
N GLN A 369 -17.22 -11.80 -15.99
CA GLN A 369 -18.08 -10.75 -15.47
C GLN A 369 -17.38 -9.39 -15.35
N LEU A 370 -16.08 -9.29 -15.65
CA LEU A 370 -15.32 -8.04 -15.61
C LEU A 370 -15.21 -7.39 -16.99
N SER A 371 -15.57 -6.12 -17.04
CA SER A 371 -15.25 -5.18 -18.10
C SER A 371 -13.97 -4.41 -17.77
N THR A 372 -13.20 -4.06 -18.81
CA THR A 372 -11.99 -3.25 -18.70
C THR A 372 -12.33 -1.77 -18.82
N LEU A 373 -11.56 -0.91 -18.14
CA LEU A 373 -11.67 0.55 -18.20
C LEU A 373 -11.39 1.14 -19.59
#